data_AF-A0A1J3DGW9-F1
#
_entry.id   AF-A0A1J3DGW9-F1
#
_cell.length_a   1.000
_cell.length_b   1.000
_cell.length_c   1.000
_cell.angle_alpha   90.00
_cell.angle_beta   90.00
_cell.angle_gamma   90.00
#
_symmetry.space_group_name_H-M   'P 1'
#
loop_
_entity.id
_entity.type
_entity.pdbx_description
1 polymer ?
#
loop_
_entity_poly.entity_id
_entity_poly.type
_entity_poly.pdbx_seq_one_letter_code
_entity_poly.pdbx_strand_id
1 'polypeptide(L)'
;RLSLLKLAPGGHLGRFLVWTKSAFEKLESVYGSFEKPSEMKKGYVLPRPKMVNADLARIINSDELQSVVRPIEKDAKRSVLKKNPLKNLNVMLKLNPYAKTARRMSLLADAERVKSKNEKLERKRRNQPRLKQQEKRGTRQ
;
A
#
# COMPACT_ATOMS: atom_id res chain seq x y z
N ARG A 1 -50.31 -2.16 -29.93
CA ARG A 1 -49.91 -2.91 -28.71
C ARG A 1 -48.40 -2.84 -28.56
N LEU A 2 -47.88 -2.41 -27.41
CA LEU A 2 -46.44 -2.32 -27.14
C LEU A 2 -45.88 -3.72 -26.84
N SER A 3 -44.77 -4.09 -27.47
CA SER A 3 -44.11 -5.39 -27.30
C SER A 3 -42.70 -5.20 -26.77
N LEU A 4 -42.33 -5.96 -25.73
CA LEU A 4 -41.01 -5.89 -25.11
C LEU A 4 -39.90 -6.24 -26.11
N LEU A 5 -40.09 -7.25 -26.96
CA LEU A 5 -39.11 -7.67 -27.97
C LEU A 5 -38.80 -6.56 -28.99
N LYS A 6 -39.78 -5.69 -29.26
CA LYS A 6 -39.59 -4.53 -30.12
C LYS A 6 -38.97 -3.36 -29.36
N LEU A 7 -39.33 -3.14 -28.10
CA LEU A 7 -38.80 -2.03 -27.29
C LEU A 7 -37.34 -2.26 -26.85
N ALA A 8 -36.99 -3.50 -26.52
CA ALA A 8 -35.67 -3.91 -26.04
C ALA A 8 -35.14 -5.11 -26.84
N PRO A 9 -34.75 -4.93 -28.11
CA PRO A 9 -34.20 -6.01 -28.92
C PRO A 9 -32.91 -6.56 -28.28
N GLY A 10 -32.86 -7.87 -28.07
CA GLY A 10 -31.75 -8.52 -27.37
C GLY A 10 -31.58 -8.09 -25.90
N GLY A 11 -32.60 -7.50 -25.29
CA GLY A 11 -32.57 -7.08 -23.88
C GLY A 11 -31.92 -5.71 -23.61
N HIS A 12 -31.53 -4.97 -24.65
CA HIS A 12 -30.93 -3.64 -24.49
C HIS A 12 -32.02 -2.57 -24.32
N LEU A 13 -31.88 -1.73 -23.30
CA LEU A 13 -32.77 -0.59 -23.05
C LEU A 13 -32.40 0.60 -23.95
N GLY A 14 -33.35 1.52 -24.18
CA GLY A 14 -33.07 2.79 -24.85
C GLY A 14 -33.22 2.80 -26.37
N ARG A 15 -34.13 2.00 -26.94
CA ARG A 15 -34.47 2.10 -28.36
C ARG A 15 -35.04 3.48 -28.68
N PHE A 16 -34.57 4.09 -29.77
CA PHE A 16 -35.15 5.32 -30.30
C PHE A 16 -36.59 5.06 -30.78
N LEU A 17 -37.56 5.78 -30.21
CA LEU A 17 -39.00 5.65 -30.50
C LEU A 17 -39.54 6.96 -31.06
N VAL A 18 -40.39 6.85 -32.08
CA VAL A 18 -41.14 7.97 -32.63
C VAL A 18 -42.60 7.82 -32.19
N TRP A 19 -43.14 8.85 -31.55
CA TRP A 19 -44.51 8.88 -31.04
C TRP A 19 -45.34 9.90 -31.81
N THR A 20 -46.59 9.55 -32.14
CA THR A 20 -47.60 10.54 -32.49
C THR A 20 -48.18 11.13 -31.21
N LYS A 21 -48.68 12.37 -31.26
CA LYS A 21 -49.26 13.07 -30.10
C LYS A 21 -50.32 12.22 -29.37
N SER A 22 -51.28 11.68 -30.12
CA SER A 22 -52.36 10.86 -29.57
C SER A 22 -51.88 9.52 -29.00
N ALA A 23 -50.78 8.96 -29.50
CA ALA A 23 -50.20 7.75 -28.93
C ALA A 23 -49.50 8.03 -27.60
N PHE A 24 -48.86 9.20 -27.46
CA PHE A 24 -48.21 9.61 -26.22
C PHE A 24 -49.22 9.89 -25.10
N GLU A 25 -50.31 10.62 -25.41
CA GLU A 25 -51.40 10.89 -24.46
C GLU A 25 -52.08 9.60 -23.95
N LYS A 26 -52.21 8.58 -24.82
CA LYS A 26 -52.76 7.27 -24.44
C LYS A 26 -51.88 6.47 -23.47
N LEU A 27 -50.62 6.84 -23.24
CA LEU A 27 -49.77 6.10 -22.30
C LEU A 27 -50.26 6.24 -20.85
N GLU A 28 -50.77 7.42 -20.48
CA GLU A 28 -51.27 7.68 -19.14
C GLU A 28 -52.53 6.85 -18.83
N SER A 29 -53.48 6.71 -19.77
CA SER A 29 -54.65 5.85 -19.56
C SER A 29 -54.29 4.36 -19.50
N VAL A 30 -53.26 3.93 -20.25
CA VAL A 30 -52.81 2.54 -20.27
C VAL A 30 -52.06 2.15 -19.00
N TYR A 31 -51.20 3.02 -18.46
CA TYR A 31 -50.31 2.68 -17.34
C TYR A 31 -50.63 3.39 -16.03
N GLY A 32 -51.35 4.50 -16.07
CA GLY A 32 -51.58 5.38 -14.93
C GLY A 32 -50.35 6.26 -14.62
N SER A 33 -50.39 6.86 -13.45
CA SER A 33 -49.28 7.63 -12.86
C SER A 33 -48.88 7.02 -11.51
N PHE A 34 -47.97 7.67 -10.78
CA PHE A 34 -47.65 7.27 -9.41
C PHE A 34 -48.77 7.58 -8.41
N GLU A 35 -49.74 8.41 -8.79
CA GLU A 35 -50.87 8.83 -7.95
C GLU A 35 -52.17 8.16 -8.41
N LYS A 36 -52.34 7.96 -9.72
CA LYS A 36 -53.54 7.40 -10.33
C LYS A 36 -53.28 5.99 -10.87
N PRO A 37 -54.11 4.98 -10.53
CA PRO A 37 -53.98 3.64 -11.08
C PRO A 37 -54.32 3.61 -12.58
N SER A 38 -53.96 2.52 -13.26
CA SER A 38 -54.30 2.33 -14.67
C SER A 38 -55.80 2.17 -14.90
N GLU A 39 -56.33 2.84 -15.93
CA GLU A 39 -57.72 2.70 -16.36
C GLU A 39 -57.93 1.42 -17.18
N MET A 40 -56.98 1.10 -18.06
CA MET A 40 -57.12 -0.02 -19.00
C MET A 40 -56.64 -1.36 -18.43
N LYS A 41 -55.64 -1.36 -17.54
CA LYS A 41 -55.06 -2.57 -16.98
C LYS A 41 -55.58 -2.79 -15.57
N LYS A 42 -56.51 -3.73 -15.45
CA LYS A 42 -57.12 -4.11 -14.18
C LYS A 42 -56.06 -4.51 -13.14
N GLY A 43 -56.06 -3.81 -12.01
CA GLY A 43 -55.16 -4.08 -10.88
C GLY A 43 -53.69 -3.71 -11.10
N TYR A 44 -53.36 -3.02 -12.20
CA TYR A 44 -51.99 -2.60 -12.47
C TYR A 44 -51.69 -1.25 -11.81
N VAL A 45 -50.56 -1.20 -11.11
CA VAL A 45 -49.99 0.02 -10.50
C VAL A 45 -48.54 0.13 -10.93
N LEU A 46 -48.07 1.36 -11.17
CA LEU A 46 -46.68 1.62 -11.51
C LEU A 46 -45.74 1.12 -10.40
N PRO A 47 -44.68 0.36 -10.73
CA PRO A 47 -43.70 -0.08 -9.74
C PRO A 47 -43.07 1.11 -9.01
N ARG A 48 -43.04 1.08 -7.68
CA ARG A 48 -42.35 2.09 -6.87
C ARG A 48 -40.84 1.85 -6.93
N PRO A 49 -40.02 2.87 -7.25
CA PRO A 49 -38.58 2.72 -7.20
C PRO A 49 -38.14 2.50 -5.74
N LYS A 50 -37.09 1.70 -5.53
CA LYS A 50 -36.53 1.46 -4.19
C LYS A 50 -35.95 2.72 -3.56
N MET A 51 -35.52 3.67 -4.39
CA MET A 51 -34.96 4.96 -3.97
C MET A 51 -35.71 6.07 -4.69
N VAL A 52 -36.03 7.15 -3.97
CA VAL A 52 -36.68 8.33 -4.55
C VAL A 52 -35.70 9.11 -5.43
N ASN A 53 -34.50 9.35 -4.91
CA ASN A 53 -33.41 10.01 -5.63
C ASN A 53 -32.38 8.96 -6.07
N ALA A 54 -32.11 8.87 -7.38
CA ALA A 54 -31.11 7.95 -7.94
C ALA A 54 -29.68 8.50 -7.91
N ASP A 55 -29.51 9.82 -7.74
CA ASP A 55 -28.21 10.47 -7.71
C ASP A 55 -27.53 10.30 -6.33
N LEU A 56 -26.77 9.22 -6.22
CA LEU A 56 -25.99 8.91 -5.03
C LEU A 56 -24.86 9.90 -4.79
N ALA A 57 -24.26 10.45 -5.85
CA ALA A 57 -23.14 11.37 -5.71
C ALA A 57 -23.58 12.66 -5.03
N ARG A 58 -24.76 13.19 -5.41
CA ARG A 58 -25.36 14.34 -4.73
C ARG A 58 -25.67 14.07 -3.26
N ILE A 59 -26.24 12.90 -2.96
CA ILE A 59 -26.57 12.52 -1.58
C ILE A 59 -25.29 12.40 -0.75
N ILE A 60 -24.29 11.65 -1.23
CA ILE A 60 -23.03 11.43 -0.51
C ILE A 60 -22.30 12.74 -0.23
N ASN A 61 -22.32 13.69 -1.18
CA ASN A 61 -21.62 14.96 -1.06
C ASN A 61 -22.44 16.06 -0.38
N SER A 62 -23.62 15.74 0.17
CA SER A 62 -24.44 16.72 0.87
C SER A 62 -23.87 17.05 2.26
N ASP A 63 -24.09 18.26 2.75
CA ASP A 63 -23.53 18.75 4.02
C ASP A 63 -24.03 17.94 5.21
N GLU A 64 -25.27 17.43 5.15
CA GLU A 64 -25.87 16.61 6.19
C GLU A 64 -25.11 15.29 6.39
N LEU A 65 -24.58 14.70 5.32
CA LEU A 65 -23.74 13.51 5.42
C LEU A 65 -22.29 13.88 5.71
N GLN A 66 -21.72 14.83 4.98
CA GLN A 66 -20.29 15.18 5.10
C GLN A 66 -19.94 15.78 6.47
N SER A 67 -20.88 16.40 7.18
CA SER A 67 -20.68 16.89 8.55
C SER A 67 -20.49 15.78 9.59
N VAL A 68 -21.00 14.57 9.32
CA VAL A 68 -20.95 13.43 10.25
C VAL A 68 -19.90 12.38 9.83
N VAL A 69 -19.58 12.33 8.53
CA VAL A 69 -18.62 11.36 7.98
C VAL A 69 -17.21 11.61 8.52
N ARG A 70 -16.54 10.53 8.90
CA ARG A 70 -15.13 10.58 9.31
C ARG A 70 -14.24 10.87 8.09
N PRO A 71 -13.17 11.66 8.25
CA PRO A 71 -12.24 11.93 7.16
C PRO A 71 -11.60 10.63 6.66
N ILE A 72 -11.30 10.61 5.35
CA ILE A 72 -10.73 9.44 4.69
C ILE A 72 -9.28 9.24 5.16
N GLU A 73 -8.97 8.03 5.63
CA GLU A 73 -7.59 7.59 5.89
C GLU A 73 -6.90 7.25 4.56
N LYS A 74 -5.96 8.10 4.12
CA LYS A 74 -5.23 7.92 2.86
C LYS A 74 -4.03 6.97 2.97
N ASP A 75 -3.63 6.65 4.19
CA ASP A 75 -2.38 5.95 4.45
C ASP A 75 -2.55 4.43 4.39
N ALA A 76 -2.33 3.86 3.20
CA ALA A 76 -2.18 2.42 3.06
C ALA A 76 -0.81 1.96 3.60
N LYS A 77 -0.78 1.39 4.81
CA LYS A 77 0.44 0.80 5.38
C LYS A 77 0.84 -0.46 4.59
N ARG A 78 1.85 -0.34 3.74
CA ARG A 78 2.45 -1.49 3.06
C ARG A 78 3.41 -2.22 4.01
N SER A 79 3.47 -3.55 3.88
CA SER A 79 4.47 -4.34 4.60
C SER A 79 5.87 -3.91 4.20
N VAL A 80 6.70 -3.55 5.18
CA VAL A 80 8.09 -3.16 4.96
C VAL A 80 8.96 -4.41 5.09
N LEU A 81 9.90 -4.59 4.15
CA LEU A 81 10.87 -5.68 4.22
C LEU A 81 11.70 -5.61 5.50
N LYS A 82 11.62 -6.65 6.34
CA LYS A 82 12.40 -6.77 7.57
C LYS A 82 13.85 -7.14 7.26
N LYS A 83 14.70 -6.12 7.14
CA LYS A 83 16.15 -6.29 6.98
C LYS A 83 16.80 -6.84 8.26
N ASN A 84 17.80 -7.70 8.13
CA ASN A 84 18.51 -8.28 9.28
C ASN A 84 19.37 -7.20 10.00
N PRO A 85 19.12 -6.89 11.28
CA PRO A 85 19.86 -5.86 12.03
C PRO A 85 21.33 -6.19 12.26
N LEU A 86 21.68 -7.48 12.43
CA LEU A 86 23.07 -7.89 12.66
C LEU A 86 23.95 -7.65 11.43
N LYS A 87 23.34 -7.69 10.23
CA LYS A 87 24.02 -7.40 8.96
C LYS A 87 23.86 -5.94 8.52
N ASN A 88 22.77 -5.26 8.90
CA ASN A 88 22.47 -3.89 8.48
C ASN A 88 22.56 -2.90 9.65
N LEU A 89 23.61 -2.08 9.65
CA LEU A 89 23.88 -1.12 10.72
C LEU A 89 22.72 -0.11 10.92
N ASN A 90 22.14 0.43 9.86
CA ASN A 90 21.07 1.44 9.98
C ASN A 90 19.83 0.87 10.67
N VAL A 91 19.51 -0.40 10.38
CA VAL A 91 18.40 -1.11 11.02
C VAL A 91 18.74 -1.40 12.48
N MET A 92 19.98 -1.81 12.77
CA MET A 92 20.45 -2.00 14.16
C MET A 92 20.38 -0.70 14.96
N LEU A 93 20.78 0.43 14.37
CA LEU A 93 20.74 1.73 15.03
C LEU A 93 19.32 2.24 15.25
N LYS A 94 18.40 1.98 14.30
CA LYS A 94 16.98 2.27 14.46
C LYS A 94 16.35 1.47 15.61
N LEU A 95 16.80 0.23 15.81
CA LEU A 95 16.32 -0.65 16.89
C LEU A 95 17.02 -0.40 18.23
N ASN A 96 18.32 -0.12 18.20
CA ASN A 96 19.16 0.08 19.37
C ASN A 96 20.17 1.23 19.12
N PRO A 97 19.90 2.44 19.65
CA PRO A 97 20.81 3.57 19.47
C PRO A 97 22.16 3.38 20.17
N TYR A 98 22.21 2.63 21.28
CA TYR A 98 23.44 2.32 22.01
C TYR A 98 24.38 1.38 21.24
N ALA A 99 23.91 0.69 20.21
CA ALA A 99 24.77 -0.13 19.36
C ALA A 99 25.90 0.70 18.69
N LYS A 100 25.68 2.01 18.47
CA LYS A 100 26.70 2.93 17.94
C LYS A 100 27.87 3.11 18.91
N THR A 101 27.58 3.38 20.18
CA THR A 101 28.60 3.61 21.21
C THR A 101 29.32 2.32 21.54
N ALA A 102 28.59 1.21 21.71
CA ALA A 102 29.18 -0.09 21.97
C ALA A 102 30.18 -0.50 20.87
N ARG A 103 29.81 -0.34 19.60
CA ARG A 103 30.70 -0.61 18.46
C ARG A 103 31.90 0.34 18.40
N ARG A 104 31.72 1.60 18.77
CA ARG A 104 32.84 2.55 18.83
C ARG A 104 33.83 2.16 19.93
N MET A 105 33.33 1.82 21.12
CA MET A 105 34.17 1.39 22.24
C MET A 105 34.94 0.11 21.92
N SER A 106 34.28 -0.87 21.28
CA SER A 106 34.96 -2.11 20.87
C SER A 106 36.10 -1.85 19.89
N LEU A 107 35.88 -0.97 18.90
CA LEU A 107 36.93 -0.60 17.92
C LEU A 107 38.14 0.09 18.58
N LEU A 108 37.89 0.99 19.54
CA LEU A 108 38.96 1.66 20.27
C LEU A 108 39.76 0.66 21.12
N ALA A 109 39.08 -0.21 21.85
CA ALA A 109 39.72 -1.25 22.66
C ALA A 109 40.54 -2.24 21.80
N ASP A 110 40.04 -2.59 20.61
CA ASP A 110 40.76 -3.46 19.67
C ASP A 110 42.03 -2.78 19.14
N ALA A 111 41.97 -1.48 18.81
CA ALA A 111 43.13 -0.71 18.38
C ALA A 111 44.22 -0.64 19.46
N GLU A 112 43.83 -0.41 20.72
CA GLU A 112 44.74 -0.43 21.87
C GLU A 112 45.36 -1.81 22.10
N ARG A 113 44.58 -2.88 21.93
CA ARG A 113 45.08 -4.26 22.03
C ARG A 113 46.11 -4.57 20.95
N VAL A 114 45.88 -4.15 19.71
CA VAL A 114 46.83 -4.34 18.61
C VAL A 114 48.12 -3.56 18.85
N LYS A 115 48.01 -2.30 19.28
CA LYS A 115 49.17 -1.46 19.60
C LYS A 115 50.03 -2.07 20.71
N SER A 116 49.42 -2.43 21.84
CA SER A 116 50.13 -3.04 22.97
C SER A 116 50.75 -4.40 22.63
N LYS A 117 50.09 -5.20 21.77
CA LYS A 117 50.67 -6.45 21.25
C LYS A 117 51.91 -6.20 20.39
N ASN A 118 51.86 -5.22 19.50
CA ASN A 118 53.00 -4.85 18.65
C ASN A 118 54.18 -4.33 19.48
N GLU A 119 53.94 -3.46 20.46
CA GLU A 119 54.98 -2.97 21.37
C GLU A 119 55.64 -4.11 22.17
N LYS A 120 54.85 -5.06 22.67
CA LYS A 120 55.37 -6.26 23.35
C LYS A 120 56.20 -7.12 22.40
N LEU A 121 55.75 -7.31 21.16
CA LEU A 121 56.51 -8.05 20.13
C LEU A 121 57.82 -7.36 19.78
N GLU A 122 57.82 -6.03 19.61
CA GLU A 122 59.03 -5.25 19.33
C GLU A 122 60.04 -5.30 20.48
N ARG A 123 59.59 -5.22 21.75
CA ARG A 123 60.47 -5.44 22.91
C ARG A 123 61.09 -6.84 22.90
N LYS A 124 60.31 -7.86 22.57
CA LYS A 124 60.82 -9.24 22.44
C LYS A 124 61.83 -9.38 21.30
N ARG A 125 61.60 -8.73 20.14
CA ARG A 125 62.53 -8.71 19.00
C ARG A 125 63.85 -8.02 19.34
N ARG A 126 63.82 -6.92 20.10
CA ARG A 126 65.03 -6.22 20.56
C ARG A 126 65.87 -7.03 21.54
N ASN A 127 65.23 -7.83 22.39
CA ASN A 127 65.91 -8.62 23.43
C ASN A 127 66.40 -10.01 22.94
N GLN A 128 66.23 -10.34 21.65
CA GLN A 128 66.81 -11.58 21.11
C GLN A 128 68.30 -11.37 20.76
N PRO A 129 69.21 -12.24 21.23
CA PRO A 129 70.61 -12.18 20.84
C PRO A 129 70.76 -12.52 19.35
N ARG A 130 71.51 -11.71 18.60
CA ARG A 130 71.90 -12.02 17.22
C ARG A 130 72.71 -13.32 17.23
N LEU A 131 72.18 -14.39 16.64
CA LEU A 131 72.95 -15.60 16.35
C LEU A 131 74.15 -15.19 15.47
N LYS A 132 75.37 -15.27 16.04
CA LYS A 132 76.62 -15.10 15.29
C LYS A 132 76.71 -16.22 14.25
N GLN A 133 76.64 -15.86 12.97
CA GLN A 133 77.08 -16.76 11.90
C GLN A 133 78.59 -16.99 12.09
N GLN A 134 78.99 -18.20 12.45
CA GLN A 134 80.40 -18.58 12.52
C GLN A 134 80.92 -18.81 11.09
N GLU A 135 81.82 -17.93 10.63
CA GLU A 135 82.70 -18.20 9.50
C GLU A 135 83.58 -19.42 9.84
N LYS A 136 83.38 -20.55 9.18
CA LYS A 136 84.35 -21.64 9.17
C LYS A 136 85.46 -21.33 8.16
N ARG A 137 86.50 -20.61 8.59
CA ARG A 137 87.80 -20.62 7.90
C ARG A 137 88.53 -21.90 8.30
N GLY A 138 88.47 -22.91 7.43
CA GLY A 138 89.31 -24.11 7.49
C GLY A 138 90.58 -23.90 6.68
N THR A 139 91.71 -23.89 7.38
CA THR A 139 93.08 -23.76 6.88
C THR A 139 93.47 -24.96 6.02
N ARG A 140 94.12 -24.70 4.87
CA ARG A 140 94.84 -25.69 4.05
C ARG A 140 96.08 -26.20 4.79
N GLN A 141 96.24 -27.52 4.90
CA GLN A 141 97.51 -28.23 4.77
C GLN A 141 97.25 -29.49 3.96
#